data_AF-A0AAW1QBM4-F1
#
_entry.id   AF-A0AAW1QBM4-F1
#
_cell.length_a   1.000
_cell.length_b   1.000
_cell.length_c   1.000
_cell.angle_alpha   90.00
_cell.angle_beta   90.00
_cell.angle_gamma   90.00
#
_symmetry.space_group_name_H-M   'P 1'
#
loop_
_entity.id
_entity.type
_entity.pdbx_description
1 polymer ?
#
loop_
_entity_poly.entity_id
_entity_poly.type
_entity_poly.pdbx_seq_one_letter_code
_entity_poly.pdbx_strand_id
1 'polypeptide(L)'
;MGKTVVLDWEGVDGRFLFKGDQAYHGPAHAFRHELSLRDTWFLVDAKRPPDVNAITLLTTSPRHDLIHAARPLYPGVVPELVEELYAKWGGSVRYVLQFAIIPSLQLHLQQAIDGASLHELLVSVGQLDSKREVSHRLVHIEVGEDYIQHRINFASPYVGQLVGDRLARDSVEAVERFLRWTRDLKDVAAMRGILFERLSHHLMYSREFDMEERDLEIDAHLPKYHNSPKERIDLATGASLEKLKDKPGAYIIPRARDYAPIDSLILPNRAFQCTVSAMPPVESVGLKCMLDETGADEILLTFVVPPDQFATFKKQDLTGMQYNELRRVKQRVCQLPVNI
;
A
#
# COMPACT_ATOMS: atom_id res chain seq x y z
N MET A 1 29.86 -30.40 -0.24
CA MET A 1 29.46 -30.39 -1.67
C MET A 1 28.71 -29.10 -1.95
N GLY A 2 29.18 -28.30 -2.89
CA GLY A 2 28.51 -27.05 -3.27
C GLY A 2 27.14 -27.32 -3.89
N LYS A 3 26.15 -26.51 -3.55
CA LYS A 3 24.81 -26.57 -4.15
C LYS A 3 24.88 -26.12 -5.61
N THR A 4 24.11 -26.75 -6.48
CA THR A 4 23.93 -26.28 -7.86
C THR A 4 22.92 -25.13 -7.84
N VAL A 5 23.29 -23.98 -8.41
CA VAL A 5 22.42 -22.80 -8.46
C VAL A 5 22.31 -22.32 -9.90
N VAL A 6 21.09 -22.21 -10.40
CA VAL A 6 20.80 -21.50 -11.64
C VAL A 6 20.22 -20.14 -11.27
N LEU A 7 20.74 -19.08 -11.87
CA LEU A 7 20.28 -17.71 -11.66
C LEU A 7 19.75 -17.15 -12.98
N ASP A 8 18.56 -16.60 -12.93
CA ASP A 8 17.85 -16.06 -14.09
C ASP A 8 17.18 -14.75 -13.69
N TRP A 9 17.72 -13.63 -14.18
CA TRP A 9 17.21 -12.31 -13.87
C TRP A 9 16.87 -11.54 -15.14
N GLU A 10 15.92 -10.62 -15.09
CA GLU A 10 15.57 -9.78 -16.23
C GLU A 10 16.61 -8.67 -16.49
N GLY A 11 16.80 -8.33 -17.76
CA GLY A 11 17.83 -7.38 -18.20
C GLY A 11 19.20 -8.00 -18.52
N VAL A 12 19.37 -9.32 -18.32
CA VAL A 12 20.52 -10.05 -18.88
C VAL A 12 20.07 -11.10 -19.89
N ASP A 13 20.75 -11.09 -21.02
CA ASP A 13 20.55 -12.05 -22.10
C ASP A 13 21.19 -13.39 -21.75
N GLY A 14 20.53 -14.14 -20.88
CA GLY A 14 20.95 -15.48 -20.49
C GLY A 14 20.62 -15.89 -19.07
N ARG A 15 21.19 -17.03 -18.68
CA ARG A 15 21.18 -17.59 -17.32
C ARG A 15 22.61 -17.78 -16.87
N PHE A 16 22.79 -17.80 -15.56
CA PHE A 16 24.04 -18.23 -14.94
C PHE A 16 23.83 -19.55 -14.21
N LEU A 17 24.77 -20.48 -14.35
CA LEU A 17 24.84 -21.71 -13.57
C LEU A 17 26.09 -21.66 -12.70
N PHE A 18 25.91 -21.82 -11.40
CA PHE A 18 26.98 -22.01 -10.43
C PHE A 18 26.96 -23.46 -9.97
N LYS A 19 28.08 -24.16 -10.14
CA LYS A 19 28.23 -25.57 -9.77
C LYS A 19 29.62 -25.79 -9.18
N GLY A 20 29.68 -25.96 -7.85
CA GLY A 20 30.97 -25.91 -7.14
C GLY A 20 31.60 -24.53 -7.27
N ASP A 21 32.88 -24.48 -7.64
CA ASP A 21 33.64 -23.24 -7.82
C ASP A 21 33.60 -22.71 -9.27
N GLN A 22 32.69 -23.23 -10.09
CA GLN A 22 32.57 -22.90 -11.51
C GLN A 22 31.26 -22.13 -11.78
N ALA A 23 31.36 -21.12 -12.64
CA ALA A 23 30.23 -20.35 -13.14
C ALA A 23 30.16 -20.46 -14.68
N TYR A 24 28.96 -20.67 -15.20
CA TYR A 24 28.69 -20.78 -16.63
C TYR A 24 27.61 -19.78 -17.01
N HIS A 25 27.75 -19.12 -18.15
CA HIS A 25 26.71 -18.29 -18.74
C HIS A 25 26.17 -18.99 -19.99
N GLY A 26 24.85 -18.98 -20.17
CA GLY A 26 24.20 -19.56 -21.33
C GLY A 26 22.95 -18.79 -21.72
N PRO A 27 22.40 -19.01 -22.93
CA PRO A 27 21.18 -18.34 -23.36
C PRO A 27 19.98 -18.64 -22.44
N ALA A 28 18.89 -17.89 -22.55
CA ALA A 28 17.71 -18.01 -21.67
C ALA A 28 17.07 -19.42 -21.59
N HIS A 29 17.35 -20.30 -22.56
CA HIS A 29 16.90 -21.69 -22.59
C HIS A 29 17.95 -22.69 -22.09
N ALA A 30 19.11 -22.22 -21.60
CA ALA A 30 20.18 -23.05 -21.07
C ALA A 30 19.83 -23.67 -19.71
N PHE A 31 20.66 -24.65 -19.34
CA PHE A 31 20.63 -25.35 -18.05
C PHE A 31 19.31 -26.10 -17.76
N ARG A 32 18.59 -26.54 -18.80
CA ARG A 32 17.34 -27.32 -18.65
C ARG A 32 17.55 -28.61 -17.87
N HIS A 33 18.72 -29.24 -18.03
CA HIS A 33 19.03 -30.46 -17.31
C HIS A 33 19.11 -30.16 -15.80
N GLU A 34 19.86 -29.16 -15.40
CA GLU A 34 20.01 -28.73 -14.01
C GLU A 34 18.67 -28.31 -13.41
N LEU A 35 17.85 -27.56 -14.17
CA LEU A 35 16.51 -27.16 -13.74
C LEU A 35 15.51 -28.33 -13.61
N SER A 36 15.81 -29.49 -14.22
CA SER A 36 15.00 -30.71 -14.05
C SER A 36 15.32 -31.49 -12.77
N LEU A 37 16.35 -31.09 -12.02
CA LEU A 37 16.79 -31.76 -10.80
C LEU A 37 16.27 -31.02 -9.56
N ARG A 38 15.71 -31.78 -8.60
CA ARG A 38 15.14 -31.23 -7.35
C ARG A 38 16.19 -30.68 -6.37
N ASP A 39 17.46 -30.98 -6.56
CA ASP A 39 18.57 -30.51 -5.72
C ASP A 39 19.23 -29.22 -6.24
N THR A 40 18.82 -28.75 -7.42
CA THR A 40 19.19 -27.46 -7.98
C THR A 40 18.35 -26.35 -7.36
N TRP A 41 19.00 -25.26 -6.96
CA TRP A 41 18.33 -24.02 -6.60
C TRP A 41 18.19 -23.15 -7.85
N PHE A 42 16.99 -22.68 -8.14
CA PHE A 42 16.72 -21.78 -9.24
C PHE A 42 16.32 -20.42 -8.70
N LEU A 43 17.28 -19.50 -8.66
CA LEU A 43 17.06 -18.13 -8.25
C LEU A 43 16.52 -17.35 -9.44
N VAL A 44 15.33 -16.79 -9.29
CA VAL A 44 14.68 -16.00 -10.32
C VAL A 44 14.38 -14.62 -9.78
N ASP A 45 14.94 -13.61 -10.43
CA ASP A 45 14.73 -12.21 -10.06
C ASP A 45 14.04 -11.47 -11.20
N ALA A 46 13.09 -10.60 -10.85
CA ALA A 46 12.43 -9.76 -11.82
C ALA A 46 11.95 -10.51 -13.08
N LYS A 47 11.40 -11.74 -12.99
CA LYS A 47 10.69 -12.38 -14.10
C LYS A 47 9.85 -13.54 -13.61
N ARG A 48 8.82 -13.91 -14.37
CA ARG A 48 8.05 -15.13 -14.10
C ARG A 48 8.95 -16.36 -14.32
N PRO A 49 9.13 -17.23 -13.30
CA PRO A 49 9.90 -18.44 -13.47
C PRO A 49 9.15 -19.44 -14.38
N PRO A 50 9.83 -20.16 -15.29
CA PRO A 50 9.25 -21.33 -15.93
C PRO A 50 8.95 -22.43 -14.90
N ASP A 51 7.96 -23.26 -15.20
CA ASP A 51 7.66 -24.44 -14.39
C ASP A 51 8.79 -25.48 -14.54
N VAL A 52 9.52 -25.72 -13.45
CA VAL A 52 10.71 -26.57 -13.40
C VAL A 52 10.75 -27.35 -12.09
N ASN A 53 11.48 -28.47 -12.08
CA ASN A 53 11.56 -29.34 -10.91
C ASN A 53 12.57 -28.83 -9.84
N ALA A 54 13.42 -27.88 -10.20
CA ALA A 54 14.36 -27.22 -9.29
C ALA A 54 13.66 -26.40 -8.19
N ILE A 55 14.35 -26.24 -7.05
CA ILE A 55 13.90 -25.41 -5.92
C ILE A 55 13.94 -23.95 -6.36
N THR A 56 12.80 -23.41 -6.76
CA THR A 56 12.73 -22.06 -7.32
C THR A 56 12.52 -21.02 -6.22
N LEU A 57 13.43 -20.05 -6.11
CA LEU A 57 13.33 -18.90 -5.21
C LEU A 57 13.13 -17.63 -6.02
N LEU A 58 12.04 -16.92 -5.75
CA LEU A 58 11.84 -15.56 -6.23
C LEU A 58 12.47 -14.58 -5.22
N THR A 59 13.33 -13.67 -5.68
CA THR A 59 14.00 -12.67 -4.83
C THR A 59 13.10 -11.47 -4.48
N THR A 60 11.93 -11.37 -5.10
CA THR A 60 10.95 -10.29 -4.92
C THR A 60 9.70 -10.82 -4.21
N SER A 61 8.89 -9.93 -3.62
CA SER A 61 7.62 -10.31 -2.99
C SER A 61 6.69 -10.90 -4.05
N PRO A 62 6.50 -12.23 -4.14
CA PRO A 62 5.76 -12.83 -5.22
C PRO A 62 4.30 -12.41 -5.16
N ARG A 63 3.74 -12.22 -6.35
CA ARG A 63 2.33 -11.96 -6.52
C ARG A 63 1.49 -13.11 -5.98
N HIS A 64 0.25 -12.78 -5.66
CA HIS A 64 -0.75 -13.70 -5.10
C HIS A 64 -0.90 -15.00 -5.91
N ASP A 65 -0.94 -14.90 -7.24
CA ASP A 65 -1.03 -16.06 -8.15
C ASP A 65 0.15 -17.02 -7.99
N LEU A 66 1.36 -16.49 -7.82
CA LEU A 66 2.57 -17.29 -7.62
C LEU A 66 2.59 -17.97 -6.25
N ILE A 67 2.10 -17.29 -5.21
CA ILE A 67 1.97 -17.88 -3.87
C ILE A 67 1.00 -19.08 -3.91
N HIS A 68 -0.13 -18.93 -4.59
CA HIS A 68 -1.09 -20.02 -4.77
C HIS A 68 -0.51 -21.19 -5.56
N ALA A 69 0.24 -20.90 -6.63
CA ALA A 69 0.93 -21.93 -7.40
C ALA A 69 1.96 -22.70 -6.55
N ALA A 70 2.60 -22.04 -5.58
CA ALA A 70 3.59 -22.66 -4.69
C ALA A 70 2.97 -23.43 -3.50
N ARG A 71 1.72 -23.15 -3.12
CA ARG A 71 1.04 -23.79 -1.97
C ARG A 71 1.09 -25.32 -1.98
N PRO A 72 0.93 -26.06 -3.10
CA PRO A 72 1.01 -27.53 -3.11
C PRO A 72 2.31 -28.12 -2.55
N LEU A 73 3.39 -27.33 -2.49
CA LEU A 73 4.66 -27.73 -1.87
C LEU A 73 4.61 -27.78 -0.33
N TYR A 74 3.54 -27.26 0.27
CA TYR A 74 3.34 -27.15 1.72
C TYR A 74 2.02 -27.84 2.12
N PRO A 75 2.00 -29.19 2.20
CA PRO A 75 0.76 -29.98 2.29
C PRO A 75 -0.06 -29.79 3.59
N GLY A 76 0.36 -28.92 4.52
CA GLY A 76 -0.41 -28.52 5.71
C GLY A 76 -1.02 -27.13 5.65
N VAL A 77 -0.78 -26.36 4.57
CA VAL A 77 -1.26 -24.98 4.43
C VAL A 77 -2.53 -24.97 3.58
N VAL A 78 -3.66 -24.67 4.21
CA VAL A 78 -4.96 -24.59 3.54
C VAL A 78 -5.10 -23.26 2.80
N PRO A 79 -5.85 -23.21 1.67
CA PRO A 79 -6.00 -21.98 0.87
C PRO A 79 -6.49 -20.77 1.68
N GLU A 80 -7.39 -20.98 2.64
CA GLU A 80 -7.96 -19.91 3.47
C GLU A 80 -6.89 -19.25 4.34
N LEU A 81 -5.94 -20.05 4.87
CA LEU A 81 -4.82 -19.56 5.65
C LEU A 81 -3.83 -18.79 4.75
N VAL A 82 -3.66 -19.19 3.49
CA VAL A 82 -2.85 -18.43 2.53
C VAL A 82 -3.43 -17.04 2.32
N GLU A 83 -4.75 -16.92 2.14
CA GLU A 83 -5.41 -15.62 1.96
C GLU A 83 -5.22 -14.71 3.18
N GLU A 84 -5.43 -15.27 4.39
CA GLU A 84 -5.24 -14.52 5.64
C GLU A 84 -3.79 -14.03 5.79
N LEU A 85 -2.83 -14.92 5.58
CA LEU A 85 -1.42 -14.60 5.77
C LEU A 85 -0.90 -13.68 4.66
N TYR A 86 -1.32 -13.85 3.42
CA TYR A 86 -0.96 -12.95 2.33
C TYR A 86 -1.49 -11.53 2.58
N ALA A 87 -2.72 -11.40 3.10
CA ALA A 87 -3.28 -10.09 3.46
C ALA A 87 -2.45 -9.38 4.55
N LYS A 88 -1.81 -10.13 5.45
CA LYS A 88 -0.96 -9.60 6.54
C LYS A 88 0.49 -9.38 6.10
N TRP A 89 1.09 -10.37 5.49
CA TRP A 89 2.53 -10.45 5.20
C TRP A 89 2.89 -10.13 3.74
N GLY A 90 1.91 -9.86 2.89
CA GLY A 90 2.12 -9.73 1.44
C GLY A 90 2.67 -11.01 0.83
N GLY A 91 3.53 -10.87 -0.18
CA GLY A 91 4.21 -11.98 -0.84
C GLY A 91 5.33 -12.64 -0.01
N SER A 92 5.35 -12.54 1.32
CA SER A 92 6.42 -13.23 2.06
C SER A 92 6.23 -14.74 2.06
N VAL A 93 6.82 -15.47 1.09
CA VAL A 93 6.73 -16.95 0.97
C VAL A 93 7.04 -17.65 2.30
N ARG A 94 8.03 -17.12 3.02
CA ARG A 94 8.42 -17.65 4.33
C ARG A 94 7.26 -17.59 5.33
N TYR A 95 6.61 -16.45 5.47
CA TYR A 95 5.55 -16.28 6.47
C TYR A 95 4.18 -16.76 5.99
N VAL A 96 3.91 -16.73 4.68
CA VAL A 96 2.65 -17.15 4.08
C VAL A 96 2.56 -18.67 3.87
N LEU A 97 3.68 -19.34 3.59
CA LEU A 97 3.70 -20.78 3.33
C LEU A 97 4.57 -21.55 4.32
N GLN A 98 5.88 -21.26 4.38
CA GLN A 98 6.83 -22.08 5.15
C GLN A 98 6.56 -22.07 6.66
N PHE A 99 6.18 -20.91 7.20
CA PHE A 99 5.94 -20.69 8.63
C PHE A 99 4.44 -20.52 8.95
N ALA A 100 3.56 -20.78 7.97
CA ALA A 100 2.14 -20.54 8.09
C ALA A 100 1.52 -21.22 9.31
N ILE A 101 1.93 -22.46 9.57
CA ILE A 101 1.44 -23.29 10.68
C ILE A 101 2.32 -23.24 11.93
N ILE A 102 3.22 -22.24 12.04
CA ILE A 102 4.11 -22.07 13.19
C ILE A 102 3.73 -20.76 13.91
N PRO A 103 2.83 -20.79 14.91
CA PRO A 103 2.26 -19.57 15.51
C PRO A 103 3.31 -18.63 16.12
N SER A 104 4.38 -19.15 16.71
CA SER A 104 5.45 -18.33 17.30
C SER A 104 6.16 -17.46 16.26
N LEU A 105 6.35 -17.97 15.04
CA LEU A 105 6.95 -17.22 13.94
C LEU A 105 5.97 -16.19 13.36
N GLN A 106 4.66 -16.36 13.55
CA GLN A 106 3.67 -15.35 13.12
C GLN A 106 3.71 -14.10 14.01
N LEU A 107 4.14 -14.22 15.27
CA LEU A 107 4.32 -13.09 16.20
C LEU A 107 5.43 -12.11 15.75
N HIS A 108 6.33 -12.57 14.88
CA HIS A 108 7.42 -11.76 14.33
C HIS A 108 6.93 -10.53 13.56
N LEU A 109 5.69 -10.53 13.03
CA LEU A 109 5.13 -9.35 12.36
C LEU A 109 4.88 -8.24 13.37
N GLN A 110 4.22 -8.59 14.48
CA GLN A 110 3.87 -7.62 15.51
C GLN A 110 5.14 -7.03 16.12
N GLN A 111 6.15 -7.85 16.42
CA GLN A 111 7.44 -7.39 16.90
C GLN A 111 8.13 -6.43 15.91
N ALA A 112 8.05 -6.72 14.61
CA ALA A 112 8.59 -5.84 13.59
C ALA A 112 7.83 -4.51 13.52
N ILE A 113 6.49 -4.56 13.57
CA ILE A 113 5.63 -3.38 13.61
C ILE A 113 5.98 -2.54 14.83
N ASP A 114 6.07 -3.14 16.01
CA ASP A 114 6.36 -2.44 17.28
C ASP A 114 7.77 -1.83 17.31
N GLY A 115 8.73 -2.44 16.62
CA GLY A 115 10.11 -1.95 16.51
C GLY A 115 10.36 -0.98 15.35
N ALA A 116 9.41 -0.80 14.43
CA ALA A 116 9.66 -0.05 13.20
C ALA A 116 10.04 1.41 13.48
N SER A 117 10.95 1.97 12.69
CA SER A 117 11.31 3.39 12.75
C SER A 117 11.49 3.96 11.36
N LEU A 118 11.24 5.25 11.19
CA LEU A 118 11.42 5.93 9.89
C LEU A 118 12.87 5.83 9.38
N HIS A 119 13.84 5.85 10.30
CA HIS A 119 15.24 5.65 9.94
C HIS A 119 15.47 4.25 9.35
N GLU A 120 14.90 3.20 9.95
CA GLU A 120 15.03 1.85 9.42
C GLU A 120 14.27 1.66 8.10
N LEU A 121 13.08 2.25 7.95
CA LEU A 121 12.39 2.26 6.67
C LEU A 121 13.23 2.95 5.58
N LEU A 122 13.91 4.05 5.91
CA LEU A 122 14.76 4.80 4.97
C LEU A 122 16.07 4.07 4.64
N VAL A 123 16.73 3.46 5.63
CA VAL A 123 17.91 2.60 5.39
C VAL A 123 17.51 1.38 4.56
N SER A 124 16.32 0.82 4.78
CA SER A 124 15.80 -0.29 3.97
C SER A 124 15.63 0.09 2.50
N VAL A 125 15.21 1.32 2.23
CA VAL A 125 15.06 1.84 0.86
C VAL A 125 16.41 1.98 0.15
N GLY A 126 17.45 2.43 0.87
CA GLY A 126 18.79 2.68 0.29
C GLY A 126 19.80 1.52 0.40
N GLN A 127 19.52 0.52 1.23
CA GLN A 127 20.42 -0.62 1.53
C GLN A 127 19.61 -1.91 1.68
N LEU A 128 19.00 -2.36 0.58
CA LEU A 128 18.25 -3.61 0.49
C LEU A 128 19.10 -4.85 0.84
N ASP A 129 20.43 -4.72 0.86
CA ASP A 129 21.41 -5.75 1.27
C ASP A 129 21.83 -5.69 2.76
N SER A 130 21.30 -4.75 3.55
CA SER A 130 21.68 -4.65 4.96
C SER A 130 21.04 -5.77 5.80
N LYS A 131 21.87 -6.46 6.60
CA LYS A 131 21.53 -7.66 7.42
C LYS A 131 20.45 -7.47 8.51
N ARG A 132 19.63 -6.43 8.48
CA ARG A 132 18.63 -6.16 9.51
C ARG A 132 17.32 -6.90 9.21
N GLU A 133 17.01 -7.93 9.99
CA GLU A 133 15.85 -8.81 9.81
C GLU A 133 14.47 -8.11 9.87
N VAL A 134 14.39 -6.88 10.39
CA VAL A 134 13.11 -6.16 10.56
C VAL A 134 12.62 -5.60 9.22
N SER A 135 13.54 -5.21 8.33
CA SER A 135 13.24 -4.54 7.06
C SER A 135 12.33 -5.38 6.15
N HIS A 136 12.71 -6.62 5.88
CA HIS A 136 12.01 -7.51 4.94
C HIS A 136 10.64 -8.00 5.43
N ARG A 137 10.27 -7.72 6.69
CA ARG A 137 8.94 -8.05 7.24
C ARG A 137 7.95 -6.90 7.03
N LEU A 138 8.47 -5.69 6.84
CA LEU A 138 7.68 -4.47 6.80
C LEU A 138 7.66 -3.82 5.42
N VAL A 139 8.76 -3.95 4.67
CA VAL A 139 8.97 -3.30 3.39
C VAL A 139 9.39 -4.33 2.37
N HIS A 140 8.71 -4.33 1.23
CA HIS A 140 8.95 -5.23 0.12
C HIS A 140 9.31 -4.44 -1.14
N ILE A 141 10.09 -5.09 -2.00
CA ILE A 141 10.24 -4.68 -3.40
C ILE A 141 9.08 -5.33 -4.16
N GLU A 142 8.16 -4.51 -4.61
CA GLU A 142 7.05 -4.89 -5.49
C GLU A 142 7.48 -4.65 -6.93
N VAL A 143 7.36 -5.68 -7.77
CA VAL A 143 7.75 -5.62 -9.18
C VAL A 143 6.50 -5.53 -10.05
N GLY A 144 6.59 -4.74 -11.12
CA GLY A 144 5.56 -4.65 -12.15
C GLY A 144 5.35 -5.99 -12.87
N GLU A 145 4.29 -6.06 -13.67
CA GLU A 145 4.01 -7.26 -14.49
C GLU A 145 5.08 -7.50 -15.56
N ASP A 146 5.71 -6.42 -16.00
CA ASP A 146 6.87 -6.44 -16.88
C ASP A 146 8.14 -6.83 -16.15
N TYR A 147 8.10 -6.91 -14.81
CA TYR A 147 9.19 -7.15 -13.88
C TYR A 147 10.41 -6.20 -13.97
N ILE A 148 10.41 -5.24 -14.90
CA ILE A 148 11.44 -4.22 -15.05
C ILE A 148 11.24 -3.11 -14.01
N GLN A 149 9.99 -2.69 -13.82
CA GLN A 149 9.66 -1.63 -12.89
C GLN A 149 9.56 -2.18 -11.48
N HIS A 150 10.23 -1.55 -10.53
CA HIS A 150 10.10 -1.91 -9.13
C HIS A 150 9.73 -0.68 -8.30
N ARG A 151 9.05 -0.94 -7.20
CA ARG A 151 8.65 0.06 -6.23
C ARG A 151 8.82 -0.53 -4.85
N ILE A 152 9.23 0.32 -3.93
CA ILE A 152 9.39 -0.02 -2.52
C ILE A 152 8.10 0.36 -1.82
N ASN A 153 7.46 -0.65 -1.25
CA ASN A 153 6.16 -0.52 -0.61
C ASN A 153 6.15 -1.23 0.73
N PHE A 154 5.17 -0.92 1.57
CA PHE A 154 4.93 -1.76 2.73
C PHE A 154 4.58 -3.18 2.29
N ALA A 155 4.94 -4.17 3.10
CA ALA A 155 4.73 -5.58 2.81
C ALA A 155 3.29 -5.89 2.43
N SER A 156 2.34 -5.20 3.07
CA SER A 156 0.92 -5.27 2.77
C SER A 156 0.22 -3.96 3.17
N PRO A 157 -1.02 -3.71 2.69
CA PRO A 157 -1.84 -2.62 3.19
C PRO A 157 -2.02 -2.67 4.71
N TYR A 158 -2.16 -3.87 5.29
CA TYR A 158 -2.26 -4.08 6.73
C TYR A 158 -1.04 -3.54 7.48
N VAL A 159 0.17 -3.86 7.00
CA VAL A 159 1.42 -3.36 7.57
C VAL A 159 1.54 -1.85 7.42
N GLY A 160 1.26 -1.32 6.23
CA GLY A 160 1.33 0.12 5.98
C GLY A 160 0.40 0.93 6.88
N GLN A 161 -0.81 0.43 7.12
CA GLN A 161 -1.75 1.04 8.07
C GLN A 161 -1.20 1.05 9.48
N LEU A 162 -0.78 -0.10 10.04
CA LEU A 162 -0.34 -0.19 11.42
C LEU A 162 0.97 0.58 11.69
N VAL A 163 1.92 0.47 10.77
CA VAL A 163 3.19 1.19 10.88
C VAL A 163 2.95 2.69 10.73
N GLY A 164 2.20 3.13 9.73
CA GLY A 164 1.92 4.55 9.51
C GLY A 164 1.10 5.17 10.65
N ASP A 165 0.07 4.48 11.14
CA ASP A 165 -0.73 4.92 12.30
C ASP A 165 0.14 5.11 13.55
N ARG A 166 1.06 4.17 13.81
CA ARG A 166 1.98 4.26 14.95
C ARG A 166 2.97 5.42 14.76
N LEU A 167 3.62 5.51 13.60
CA LEU A 167 4.59 6.58 13.33
C LEU A 167 3.97 7.98 13.41
N ALA A 168 2.75 8.15 12.88
CA ALA A 168 2.03 9.41 12.96
C ALA A 168 1.69 9.80 14.41
N ARG A 169 1.34 8.83 15.27
CA ARG A 169 1.14 9.06 16.71
C ARG A 169 2.44 9.38 17.45
N ASP A 170 3.52 8.68 17.13
CA ASP A 170 4.79 8.79 17.86
C ASP A 170 5.51 10.12 17.55
N SER A 171 5.54 10.53 16.27
CA SER A 171 6.18 11.79 15.87
C SER A 171 5.70 12.26 14.49
N VAL A 172 4.74 13.20 14.50
CA VAL A 172 4.31 13.94 13.31
C VAL A 172 5.49 14.55 12.56
N GLU A 173 6.39 15.24 13.29
CA GLU A 173 7.55 15.93 12.72
C GLU A 173 8.52 15.00 12.01
N ALA A 174 8.67 13.77 12.50
CA ALA A 174 9.52 12.77 11.85
C ALA A 174 8.88 12.27 10.55
N VAL A 175 7.56 12.00 10.55
CA VAL A 175 6.83 11.60 9.35
C VAL A 175 6.87 12.72 8.30
N GLU A 176 6.64 13.97 8.71
CA GLU A 176 6.77 15.13 7.82
C GLU A 176 8.16 15.22 7.18
N ARG A 177 9.22 15.10 7.99
CA ARG A 177 10.60 15.12 7.50
C ARG A 177 10.86 14.01 6.48
N PHE A 178 10.34 12.81 6.74
CA PHE A 178 10.43 11.70 5.81
C PHE A 178 9.73 12.00 4.48
N LEU A 179 8.48 12.47 4.53
CA LEU A 179 7.70 12.82 3.34
C LEU A 179 8.38 13.91 2.51
N ARG A 180 9.03 14.88 3.18
CA ARG A 180 9.83 15.93 2.53
C ARG A 180 11.08 15.38 1.85
N TRP A 181 11.87 14.58 2.56
CA TRP A 181 13.13 14.04 2.04
C TRP A 181 12.95 13.05 0.89
N THR A 182 11.82 12.36 0.86
CA THR A 182 11.54 11.34 -0.15
C THR A 182 10.72 11.87 -1.33
N ARG A 183 10.47 13.18 -1.39
CA ARG A 183 9.56 13.82 -2.37
C ARG A 183 9.80 13.41 -3.82
N ASP A 184 11.06 13.43 -4.24
CA ASP A 184 11.46 13.20 -5.63
C ASP A 184 11.88 11.75 -5.90
N LEU A 185 11.80 10.88 -4.88
CA LEU A 185 12.16 9.47 -4.99
C LEU A 185 10.96 8.66 -5.47
N LYS A 186 10.96 8.32 -6.78
CA LYS A 186 9.87 7.59 -7.42
C LYS A 186 9.61 6.22 -6.78
N ASP A 187 10.67 5.53 -6.38
CA ASP A 187 10.56 4.16 -5.87
C ASP A 187 9.80 4.07 -4.54
N VAL A 188 9.70 5.17 -3.78
CA VAL A 188 8.98 5.22 -2.50
C VAL A 188 7.66 5.99 -2.57
N ALA A 189 7.19 6.35 -3.77
CA ALA A 189 5.98 7.14 -3.95
C ALA A 189 4.73 6.46 -3.33
N ALA A 190 4.61 5.14 -3.46
CA ALA A 190 3.52 4.37 -2.86
C ALA A 190 3.54 4.45 -1.32
N MET A 191 4.71 4.24 -0.71
CA MET A 191 4.90 4.35 0.73
C MET A 191 4.62 5.76 1.24
N ARG A 192 5.01 6.80 0.48
CA ARG A 192 4.68 8.20 0.80
C ARG A 192 3.18 8.44 0.83
N GLY A 193 2.44 7.92 -0.15
CA GLY A 193 0.98 8.02 -0.20
C GLY A 193 0.35 7.45 1.07
N ILE A 194 0.74 6.23 1.45
CA ILE A 194 0.24 5.58 2.67
C ILE A 194 0.58 6.40 3.92
N LEU A 195 1.83 6.82 4.09
CA LEU A 195 2.25 7.59 5.27
C LEU A 195 1.54 8.96 5.36
N PHE A 196 1.32 9.63 4.23
CA PHE A 196 0.60 10.90 4.18
C PHE A 196 -0.88 10.72 4.55
N GLU A 197 -1.53 9.69 4.03
CA GLU A 197 -2.92 9.34 4.40
C GLU A 197 -3.03 9.05 5.90
N ARG A 198 -2.12 8.25 6.45
CA ARG A 198 -2.09 7.95 7.89
C ARG A 198 -1.83 9.17 8.75
N LEU A 199 -0.92 10.05 8.33
CA LEU A 199 -0.68 11.35 8.98
C LEU A 199 -1.93 12.23 8.92
N SER A 200 -2.61 12.27 7.77
CA SER A 200 -3.83 13.05 7.58
C SER A 200 -4.92 12.60 8.55
N HIS A 201 -5.21 11.31 8.65
CA HIS A 201 -6.18 10.79 9.63
C HIS A 201 -5.79 11.12 11.07
N HIS A 202 -4.51 10.95 11.42
CA HIS A 202 -4.03 11.27 12.76
C HIS A 202 -4.31 12.74 13.09
N LEU A 203 -3.94 13.68 12.22
CA LEU A 203 -4.14 15.10 12.44
C LEU A 203 -5.63 15.46 12.43
N MET A 204 -6.37 15.06 11.39
CA MET A 204 -7.78 15.38 11.18
C MET A 204 -8.68 14.95 12.34
N TYR A 205 -8.30 13.91 13.10
CA TYR A 205 -9.03 13.53 14.30
C TYR A 205 -8.43 14.10 15.60
N SER A 206 -7.11 14.21 15.73
CA SER A 206 -6.47 14.53 17.02
C SER A 206 -6.34 16.02 17.32
N ARG A 207 -6.59 16.90 16.33
CA ARG A 207 -6.34 18.33 16.46
C ARG A 207 -7.43 19.17 15.84
N GLU A 208 -7.63 20.34 16.43
CA GLU A 208 -8.38 21.43 15.81
C GLU A 208 -7.42 22.34 15.04
N PHE A 209 -7.78 22.67 13.80
CA PHE A 209 -7.00 23.56 12.93
C PHE A 209 -7.81 24.03 11.74
N ASP A 210 -7.36 25.12 11.12
CA ASP A 210 -7.91 25.61 9.88
C ASP A 210 -7.11 25.08 8.67
N MET A 211 -7.81 24.71 7.60
CA MET A 211 -7.23 24.35 6.31
C MET A 211 -7.60 25.39 5.25
N GLU A 212 -6.63 25.78 4.43
CA GLU A 212 -6.94 26.51 3.19
C GLU A 212 -7.77 25.59 2.28
N GLU A 213 -8.87 26.11 1.71
CA GLU A 213 -9.79 25.35 0.86
C GLU A 213 -9.98 26.08 -0.49
N ARG A 214 -10.00 25.32 -1.59
CA ARG A 214 -10.39 25.83 -2.92
C ARG A 214 -11.53 25.01 -3.49
N ASP A 215 -12.45 25.70 -4.16
CA ASP A 215 -13.46 25.10 -5.00
C ASP A 215 -12.83 24.72 -6.35
N LEU A 216 -12.86 23.43 -6.72
CA LEU A 216 -12.28 22.94 -7.98
C LEU A 216 -13.22 23.07 -9.17
N GLU A 217 -14.49 23.42 -8.96
CA GLU A 217 -15.45 23.69 -10.04
C GLU A 217 -15.19 25.03 -10.72
N ILE A 218 -14.79 26.04 -9.92
CA ILE A 218 -14.56 27.41 -10.38
C ILE A 218 -13.14 27.92 -10.11
N ASP A 219 -12.27 27.09 -9.54
CA ASP A 219 -10.87 27.39 -9.18
C ASP A 219 -10.73 28.62 -8.26
N ALA A 220 -11.59 28.73 -7.25
CA ALA A 220 -11.67 29.88 -6.34
C ALA A 220 -11.35 29.50 -4.89
N HIS A 221 -10.68 30.40 -4.16
CA HIS A 221 -10.49 30.25 -2.72
C HIS A 221 -11.81 30.34 -1.97
N LEU A 222 -12.00 29.43 -1.03
CA LEU A 222 -13.11 29.42 -0.09
C LEU A 222 -12.64 29.92 1.29
N PRO A 223 -13.57 30.29 2.20
CA PRO A 223 -13.23 30.42 3.60
C PRO A 223 -12.52 29.17 4.10
N LYS A 224 -11.57 29.35 5.04
CA LYS A 224 -10.83 28.22 5.59
C LYS A 224 -11.80 27.19 6.18
N TYR A 225 -11.53 25.92 5.92
CA TYR A 225 -12.25 24.84 6.58
C TYR A 225 -11.72 24.67 8.00
N HIS A 226 -12.59 24.91 8.98
CA HIS A 226 -12.28 24.67 10.38
C HIS A 226 -12.50 23.18 10.71
N ASN A 227 -11.41 22.45 10.95
CA ASN A 227 -11.45 21.07 11.40
C ASN A 227 -11.63 21.03 12.92
N SER A 228 -12.75 20.50 13.41
CA SER A 228 -13.04 20.27 14.84
C SER A 228 -13.83 18.96 15.00
N PRO A 229 -13.15 17.80 14.96
CA PRO A 229 -13.78 16.49 15.08
C PRO A 229 -14.25 16.24 16.51
N LYS A 230 -15.43 15.65 16.70
CA LYS A 230 -15.97 15.35 18.05
C LYS A 230 -15.59 13.97 18.57
N GLU A 231 -15.56 12.99 17.67
CA GLU A 231 -15.21 11.60 17.97
C GLU A 231 -14.63 10.95 16.71
N ARG A 232 -13.87 9.87 16.89
CA ARG A 232 -13.41 9.01 15.79
C ARG A 232 -14.25 7.75 15.74
N ILE A 233 -14.68 7.37 14.55
CA ILE A 233 -15.41 6.13 14.32
C ILE A 233 -14.75 5.38 13.17
N ASP A 234 -14.19 4.21 13.46
CA ASP A 234 -13.77 3.29 12.42
C ASP A 234 -14.99 2.45 12.00
N LEU A 235 -15.55 2.71 10.82
CA LEU A 235 -16.72 2.01 10.31
C LEU A 235 -16.30 0.61 9.83
N ALA A 236 -16.80 -0.41 10.52
CA ALA A 236 -16.52 -1.81 10.21
C ALA A 236 -17.07 -2.22 8.84
N THR A 237 -16.45 -3.23 8.23
CA THR A 237 -16.93 -3.82 6.98
C THR A 237 -18.37 -4.32 7.12
N GLY A 238 -19.24 -3.93 6.19
CA GLY A 238 -20.68 -4.26 6.21
C GLY A 238 -21.54 -3.41 7.16
N ALA A 239 -20.97 -2.44 7.87
CA ALA A 239 -21.73 -1.46 8.62
C ALA A 239 -22.18 -0.30 7.71
N SER A 240 -23.36 0.26 7.99
CA SER A 240 -23.98 1.34 7.19
C SER A 240 -23.83 2.71 7.87
N LEU A 241 -23.64 3.74 7.04
CA LEU A 241 -23.62 5.16 7.41
C LEU A 241 -24.95 5.67 7.94
N GLU A 242 -26.08 5.04 7.59
CA GLU A 242 -27.41 5.41 8.10
C GLU A 242 -27.45 5.44 9.63
N LYS A 243 -26.76 4.48 10.26
CA LYS A 243 -26.70 4.34 11.72
C LYS A 243 -25.84 5.39 12.42
N LEU A 244 -25.16 6.25 11.67
CA LEU A 244 -24.27 7.29 12.18
C LEU A 244 -24.81 8.71 11.94
N LYS A 245 -26.00 8.87 11.34
CA LYS A 245 -26.63 10.18 11.04
C LYS A 245 -26.84 11.04 12.28
N ASP A 246 -27.00 10.43 13.44
CA ASP A 246 -27.19 11.08 14.74
C ASP A 246 -25.88 11.50 15.42
N LYS A 247 -24.73 11.32 14.75
CA LYS A 247 -23.40 11.66 15.25
C LYS A 247 -22.74 12.82 14.47
N PRO A 248 -23.30 14.05 14.54
CA PRO A 248 -22.81 15.18 13.76
C PRO A 248 -21.41 15.61 14.21
N GLY A 249 -20.47 15.67 13.27
CA GLY A 249 -19.07 16.03 13.51
C GLY A 249 -18.17 14.85 13.91
N ALA A 250 -18.67 13.62 13.86
CA ALA A 250 -17.82 12.44 13.96
C ALA A 250 -16.92 12.31 12.72
N TYR A 251 -15.63 12.06 12.95
CA TYR A 251 -14.67 11.74 11.91
C TYR A 251 -14.70 10.23 11.65
N ILE A 252 -15.29 9.85 10.51
CA ILE A 252 -15.59 8.46 10.17
C ILE A 252 -14.54 7.95 9.19
N ILE A 253 -13.92 6.79 9.48
CA ILE A 253 -12.97 6.11 8.60
C ILE A 253 -13.60 4.78 8.14
N PRO A 254 -14.04 4.67 6.87
CA PRO A 254 -14.57 3.41 6.34
C PRO A 254 -13.45 2.38 6.13
N ARG A 255 -13.65 1.15 6.64
CA ARG A 255 -12.74 0.02 6.38
C ARG A 255 -13.17 -0.84 5.19
N ALA A 256 -14.40 -0.67 4.71
CA ALA A 256 -14.95 -1.43 3.59
C ALA A 256 -14.48 -0.85 2.25
N ARG A 257 -14.19 -1.71 1.27
CA ARG A 257 -13.92 -1.31 -0.11
C ARG A 257 -15.13 -0.65 -0.79
N ASP A 258 -16.33 -0.90 -0.28
CA ASP A 258 -17.58 -0.37 -0.83
C ASP A 258 -17.63 1.16 -0.79
N TYR A 259 -16.86 1.78 0.12
CA TYR A 259 -16.73 3.23 0.22
C TYR A 259 -15.51 3.79 -0.53
N ALA A 260 -14.71 2.97 -1.23
CA ALA A 260 -13.67 3.49 -2.11
C ALA A 260 -14.32 4.45 -3.14
N PRO A 261 -13.83 5.69 -3.25
CA PRO A 261 -12.47 6.17 -2.98
C PRO A 261 -12.35 7.00 -1.69
N ILE A 262 -13.34 6.94 -0.80
CA ILE A 262 -13.44 7.76 0.40
C ILE A 262 -12.50 7.21 1.48
N ASP A 263 -11.46 7.97 1.84
CA ASP A 263 -10.56 7.60 2.94
C ASP A 263 -11.16 7.93 4.31
N SER A 264 -11.93 9.02 4.38
CA SER A 264 -12.69 9.40 5.58
C SER A 264 -13.85 10.32 5.23
N LEU A 265 -14.80 10.50 6.13
CA LEU A 265 -15.95 11.36 5.91
C LEU A 265 -16.48 11.99 7.20
N ILE A 266 -17.22 13.07 7.03
CA ILE A 266 -18.03 13.72 8.05
C ILE A 266 -19.45 13.86 7.49
N LEU A 267 -20.42 13.29 8.19
CA LEU A 267 -21.82 13.39 7.83
C LEU A 267 -22.35 14.81 7.99
N PRO A 268 -23.31 15.24 7.16
CA PRO A 268 -24.08 14.41 6.22
C PRO A 268 -23.45 14.20 4.84
N ASN A 269 -22.51 15.04 4.42
CA ASN A 269 -22.17 15.16 2.99
C ASN A 269 -20.70 15.42 2.65
N ARG A 270 -19.76 15.42 3.59
CA ARG A 270 -18.36 15.70 3.30
C ARG A 270 -17.54 14.42 3.28
N ALA A 271 -16.97 14.07 2.13
CA ALA A 271 -16.03 12.97 1.95
C ALA A 271 -14.62 13.53 1.75
N PHE A 272 -13.62 12.86 2.31
CA PHE A 272 -12.22 13.22 2.21
C PHE A 272 -11.43 12.12 1.51
N GLN A 273 -10.56 12.53 0.60
CA GLN A 273 -9.62 11.66 -0.08
C GLN A 273 -8.21 12.26 0.03
N CYS A 274 -7.30 11.55 0.68
CA CYS A 274 -5.93 11.97 0.89
C CYS A 274 -5.08 11.58 -0.29
N THR A 275 -4.33 12.52 -0.87
CA THR A 275 -3.42 12.21 -1.97
C THR A 275 -2.18 13.10 -1.96
N VAL A 276 -1.06 12.52 -2.41
CA VAL A 276 0.22 13.22 -2.59
C VAL A 276 0.51 13.57 -4.05
N SER A 277 -0.38 13.22 -4.98
CA SER A 277 -0.23 13.49 -6.40
C SER A 277 -1.59 13.66 -7.10
N ALA A 278 -1.59 14.19 -8.32
CA ALA A 278 -2.73 14.08 -9.21
C ALA A 278 -3.10 12.60 -9.41
N MET A 279 -4.40 12.29 -9.44
CA MET A 279 -4.89 10.93 -9.50
C MET A 279 -5.31 10.56 -10.93
N PRO A 280 -5.20 9.28 -11.31
CA PRO A 280 -6.02 8.74 -12.40
C PRO A 280 -7.52 8.87 -12.07
N PRO A 281 -8.43 8.66 -13.03
CA PRO A 281 -9.87 8.79 -12.80
C PRO A 281 -10.33 8.03 -11.57
N VAL A 282 -11.08 8.72 -10.72
CA VAL A 282 -11.49 8.25 -9.41
C VAL A 282 -12.76 7.41 -9.55
N GLU A 283 -12.70 6.13 -9.17
CA GLU A 283 -13.85 5.24 -9.13
C GLU A 283 -14.81 5.70 -8.03
N SER A 284 -16.02 6.12 -8.40
CA SER A 284 -16.95 6.87 -7.55
C SER A 284 -18.05 6.02 -6.90
N VAL A 285 -17.90 4.70 -6.87
CA VAL A 285 -18.87 3.77 -6.29
C VAL A 285 -19.19 4.11 -4.83
N GLY A 286 -18.17 4.41 -4.02
CA GLY A 286 -18.36 4.79 -2.62
C GLY A 286 -19.09 6.12 -2.41
N LEU A 287 -18.96 7.07 -3.34
CA LEU A 287 -19.71 8.34 -3.29
C LEU A 287 -21.19 8.08 -3.55
N LYS A 288 -21.52 7.16 -4.45
CA LYS A 288 -22.90 6.73 -4.66
C LYS A 288 -23.47 6.08 -3.39
N CYS A 289 -22.76 5.13 -2.78
CA CYS A 289 -23.19 4.50 -1.53
C CYS A 289 -23.44 5.55 -0.44
N MET A 290 -22.57 6.56 -0.34
CA MET A 290 -22.78 7.67 0.58
C MET A 290 -24.06 8.47 0.26
N LEU A 291 -24.33 8.82 -1.01
CA LEU A 291 -25.57 9.53 -1.38
C LEU A 291 -26.82 8.72 -0.98
N ASP A 292 -26.82 7.43 -1.29
CA ASP A 292 -27.96 6.55 -1.07
C ASP A 292 -28.23 6.36 0.43
N GLU A 293 -27.18 6.11 1.22
CA GLU A 293 -27.31 5.87 2.66
C GLU A 293 -27.52 7.17 3.45
N THR A 294 -26.88 8.27 3.10
CA THR A 294 -27.03 9.52 3.87
C THR A 294 -28.29 10.27 3.49
N GLY A 295 -28.77 10.11 2.26
CA GLY A 295 -29.86 10.91 1.69
C GLY A 295 -29.46 12.36 1.43
N ALA A 296 -28.17 12.67 1.36
CA ALA A 296 -27.68 14.02 1.09
C ALA A 296 -27.98 14.45 -0.35
N ASP A 297 -28.39 15.70 -0.54
CA ASP A 297 -28.67 16.24 -1.89
C ASP A 297 -27.41 16.33 -2.75
N GLU A 298 -26.28 16.64 -2.13
CA GLU A 298 -24.96 16.73 -2.75
C GLU A 298 -23.88 16.11 -1.85
N ILE A 299 -22.74 15.74 -2.44
CA ILE A 299 -21.51 15.38 -1.72
C ILE A 299 -20.43 16.41 -2.03
N LEU A 300 -19.73 16.83 -0.98
CA LEU A 300 -18.48 17.57 -1.06
C LEU A 300 -17.33 16.57 -0.99
N LEU A 301 -16.76 16.22 -2.14
CA LEU A 301 -15.53 15.44 -2.22
C LEU A 301 -14.33 16.38 -2.07
N THR A 302 -13.69 16.31 -0.91
CA THR A 302 -12.56 17.15 -0.54
C THR A 302 -11.25 16.36 -0.64
N PHE A 303 -10.39 16.73 -1.60
CA PHE A 303 -9.03 16.21 -1.68
C PHE A 303 -8.15 16.86 -0.61
N VAL A 304 -7.60 16.07 0.31
CA VAL A 304 -6.63 16.53 1.30
C VAL A 304 -5.24 16.31 0.71
N VAL A 305 -4.50 17.40 0.52
CA VAL A 305 -3.23 17.38 -0.21
C VAL A 305 -2.11 18.06 0.60
N PRO A 306 -0.84 17.71 0.33
CA PRO A 306 0.29 18.42 0.90
C PRO A 306 0.36 19.88 0.38
N PRO A 307 1.00 20.81 1.12
CA PRO A 307 1.08 22.23 0.73
C PRO A 307 1.63 22.50 -0.67
N ASP A 308 2.60 21.71 -1.11
CA ASP A 308 3.25 21.86 -2.41
C ASP A 308 2.34 21.47 -3.59
N GLN A 309 1.30 20.67 -3.36
CA GLN A 309 0.31 20.30 -4.37
C GLN A 309 -0.92 21.22 -4.37
N PHE A 310 -1.18 21.95 -3.29
CA PHE A 310 -2.43 22.67 -3.09
C PHE A 310 -2.75 23.67 -4.20
N ALA A 311 -1.80 24.53 -4.57
CA ALA A 311 -2.03 25.61 -5.53
C ALA A 311 -2.26 25.11 -6.96
N THR A 312 -1.65 23.98 -7.32
CA THR A 312 -1.69 23.44 -8.70
C THR A 312 -2.69 22.31 -8.86
N PHE A 313 -3.25 21.77 -7.77
CA PHE A 313 -4.24 20.70 -7.82
C PHE A 313 -5.46 21.09 -8.66
N LYS A 314 -5.93 20.16 -9.50
CA LYS A 314 -7.05 20.36 -10.42
C LYS A 314 -8.17 19.38 -10.15
N LYS A 315 -9.35 19.71 -10.66
CA LYS A 315 -10.52 18.81 -10.64
C LYS A 315 -10.16 17.45 -11.25
N GLN A 316 -10.59 16.38 -10.60
CA GLN A 316 -10.35 15.01 -11.02
C GLN A 316 -11.53 14.47 -11.81
N ASP A 317 -11.27 13.57 -12.76
CA ASP A 317 -12.32 12.86 -13.47
C ASP A 317 -12.92 11.77 -12.57
N LEU A 318 -14.25 11.67 -12.56
CA LEU A 318 -14.98 10.66 -11.79
C LEU A 318 -15.59 9.62 -12.75
N THR A 319 -15.47 8.34 -12.41
CA THR A 319 -16.02 7.21 -13.20
C THR A 319 -16.89 6.31 -12.34
N GLY A 320 -17.78 5.52 -12.93
CA GLY A 320 -18.60 4.53 -12.19
C GLY A 320 -19.94 5.04 -11.67
N MET A 321 -20.32 6.29 -11.94
CA MET A 321 -21.64 6.86 -11.63
C MET A 321 -22.34 7.38 -12.88
N GLN A 322 -23.68 7.47 -12.84
CA GLN A 322 -24.44 8.10 -13.91
C GLN A 322 -24.22 9.62 -13.91
N TYR A 323 -24.33 10.24 -15.08
CA TYR A 323 -24.10 11.68 -15.25
C TYR A 323 -24.91 12.57 -14.30
N ASN A 324 -26.17 12.21 -14.01
CA ASN A 324 -27.02 12.96 -13.10
C ASN A 324 -26.55 12.86 -11.64
N GLU A 325 -26.00 11.72 -11.24
CA GLU A 325 -25.45 11.52 -9.89
C GLU A 325 -24.11 12.27 -9.76
N LEU A 326 -23.28 12.26 -10.81
CA LEU A 326 -22.01 13.01 -10.85
C LEU A 326 -22.21 14.52 -10.66
N ARG A 327 -23.32 15.09 -11.15
CA ARG A 327 -23.63 16.53 -10.94
C ARG A 327 -23.86 16.90 -9.48
N ARG A 328 -24.19 15.91 -8.63
CA ARG A 328 -24.38 16.06 -7.19
C ARG A 328 -23.07 15.97 -6.41
N VAL A 329 -21.94 15.69 -7.07
CA VAL A 329 -20.62 15.67 -6.45
C VAL A 329 -19.88 16.95 -6.79
N LYS A 330 -19.54 17.74 -5.78
CA LYS A 330 -18.68 18.93 -5.90
C LYS A 330 -17.30 18.62 -5.39
N GLN A 331 -16.29 19.01 -6.16
CA GLN A 331 -14.91 18.75 -5.79
C GLN A 331 -14.26 19.97 -5.16
N ARG A 332 -13.53 19.74 -4.08
CA ARG A 332 -12.74 20.74 -3.37
C ARG A 332 -11.35 20.20 -3.09
N VAL A 333 -10.42 21.09 -2.82
CA VAL A 333 -9.10 20.71 -2.30
C VAL A 333 -8.83 21.47 -1.02
N CYS A 334 -8.31 20.78 -0.02
CA CYS A 334 -7.83 21.34 1.24
C CYS A 334 -6.32 21.12 1.38
N GLN A 335 -5.63 22.15 1.87
CA GLN A 335 -4.24 22.05 2.27
C GLN A 335 -4.14 21.54 3.70
N LEU A 336 -3.51 20.38 3.89
CA LEU A 336 -3.17 19.91 5.23
C LEU A 336 -2.06 20.82 5.82
N PRO A 337 -2.19 21.32 7.06
CA PRO A 337 -1.22 22.26 7.65
C PRO A 337 -0.01 21.52 8.20
N VAL A 338 0.75 20.90 7.30
CA VAL A 338 1.96 20.13 7.59
C VAL A 338 3.17 20.75 6.91
N ASN A 339 4.37 20.43 7.38
CA ASN A 339 5.61 20.94 6.79
C ASN A 339 6.29 19.84 5.96
N ILE A 340 5.92 19.67 4.69
CA ILE A 340 6.40 18.56 3.82
C ILE A 340 6.85 18.98 2.44
#